data_AF-A0A537T3Z2-F1
#
_entry.id   AF-A0A537T3Z2-F1
#
_cell.length_a   1.000
_cell.length_b   1.000
_cell.length_c   1.000
_cell.angle_alpha   90.00
_cell.angle_beta   90.00
_cell.angle_gamma   90.00
#
_symmetry.space_group_name_H-M   'P 1'
#
loop_
_entity.id
_entity.type
_entity.pdbx_description
1 polymer ?
#
loop_
_entity_poly.entity_id
_entity_poly.type
_entity_poly.pdbx_seq_one_letter_code
_entity_poly.pdbx_strand_id
1 'polypeptide(L)'
;MPYRRTENVVRRLTARHDAILAAAREIAAADGMAAVQIAPVAERAGIATGTVYRYFPSKTELVAALVAALAEREMAALGEAAKSAPGPLSALAAAIATF
;
A
#
# COMPACT_ATOMS: atom_id res chain seq x y z
N MET A 1 28.22 -6.13 19.40
CA MET A 1 27.61 -4.79 19.25
C MET A 1 26.36 -4.91 18.39
N PRO A 2 25.16 -4.56 18.86
CA PRO A 2 23.98 -4.53 18.01
C PRO A 2 24.03 -3.26 17.17
N TYR A 3 24.13 -3.39 15.84
CA TYR A 3 24.07 -2.24 14.93
C TYR A 3 22.70 -1.56 15.05
N ARG A 4 22.66 -0.39 15.69
CA ARG A 4 21.46 0.45 15.73
C ARG A 4 21.21 0.92 14.29
N ARG A 5 20.11 0.49 13.67
CA ARG A 5 19.71 1.05 12.36
C ARG A 5 19.61 2.56 12.52
N THR A 6 20.42 3.28 11.76
CA THR A 6 20.34 4.74 11.72
C THR A 6 19.00 5.14 11.09
N GLU A 7 18.53 6.34 11.39
CA GLU A 7 17.26 6.86 10.84
C GLU A 7 17.22 6.77 9.31
N ASN A 8 18.36 7.01 8.65
CA ASN A 8 18.51 6.87 7.20
C ASN A 8 18.27 5.45 6.69
N VAL A 9 18.68 4.42 7.45
CA VAL A 9 18.42 3.02 7.08
C VAL A 9 16.93 2.71 7.17
N VAL A 10 16.26 3.20 8.23
CA VAL A 10 14.81 3.01 8.39
C VAL A 10 14.06 3.69 7.25
N ARG A 11 14.34 4.97 6.97
CA ARG A 11 13.73 5.73 5.86
C ARG A 11 13.87 5.02 4.52
N ARG A 12 15.07 4.49 4.21
CA ARG A 12 15.32 3.78 2.95
C ARG A 12 14.57 2.45 2.85
N LEU A 13 14.43 1.72 3.96
CA LEU A 13 13.65 0.47 4.00
C LEU A 13 12.17 0.75 3.79
N THR A 14 11.62 1.76 4.48
CA THR A 14 10.22 2.19 4.32
C THR A 14 9.94 2.64 2.89
N ALA A 15 10.77 3.52 2.33
CA ALA A 15 10.60 3.97 0.95
C ALA A 15 10.62 2.83 -0.07
N ARG A 16 11.42 1.78 0.18
CA ARG A 16 11.49 0.61 -0.71
C ARG A 16 10.26 -0.28 -0.56
N HIS A 17 9.78 -0.48 0.67
CA HIS A 17 8.53 -1.18 0.95
C HIS A 17 7.36 -0.49 0.22
N ASP A 18 7.25 0.83 0.34
CA ASP A 18 6.17 1.62 -0.25
C ASP A 18 6.22 1.62 -1.79
N ALA A 19 7.43 1.67 -2.37
CA ALA A 19 7.61 1.54 -3.81
C ALA A 19 7.12 0.18 -4.35
N ILE A 20 7.33 -0.90 -3.60
CA ILE A 20 6.83 -2.24 -3.97
C ILE A 20 5.29 -2.26 -3.90
N LEU A 21 4.68 -1.68 -2.87
CA LEU A 21 3.22 -1.62 -2.76
C LEU A 21 2.57 -0.73 -3.83
N ALA A 22 3.21 0.40 -4.19
CA ALA A 22 2.79 1.20 -5.34
C ALA A 22 2.88 0.38 -6.64
N ALA A 23 3.98 -0.37 -6.80
CA ALA A 23 4.17 -1.31 -7.90
C ALA A 23 3.20 -2.52 -7.89
N ALA A 24 2.59 -2.86 -6.77
CA ALA A 24 1.51 -3.84 -6.75
C ALA A 24 0.16 -3.21 -7.10
N ARG A 25 -0.11 -2.01 -6.55
CA ARG A 25 -1.37 -1.28 -6.71
C ARG A 25 -1.70 -0.93 -8.16
N GLU A 26 -0.76 -0.39 -8.92
CA GLU A 26 -1.06 -0.02 -10.33
C GLU A 26 -1.23 -1.27 -11.24
N ILE A 27 -0.61 -2.41 -10.92
CA ILE A 27 -0.91 -3.69 -11.60
C ILE A 27 -2.32 -4.12 -11.25
N ALA A 28 -2.68 -4.09 -9.96
CA ALA A 28 -4.03 -4.42 -9.53
C ALA A 28 -5.09 -3.52 -10.19
N ALA A 29 -4.78 -2.23 -10.38
CA ALA A 29 -5.67 -1.27 -11.01
C ALA A 29 -5.80 -1.47 -12.53
N ALA A 30 -4.71 -1.87 -13.21
CA ALA A 30 -4.71 -2.10 -14.66
C ALA A 30 -5.29 -3.46 -15.05
N ASP A 31 -4.83 -4.53 -14.39
CA ASP A 31 -5.02 -5.92 -14.83
C ASP A 31 -5.77 -6.77 -13.79
N GLY A 32 -6.20 -6.16 -12.69
CA GLY A 32 -6.90 -6.84 -11.60
C GLY A 32 -5.97 -7.54 -10.61
N MET A 33 -6.54 -8.00 -9.49
CA MET A 33 -5.77 -8.55 -8.36
C MET A 33 -5.02 -9.85 -8.71
N ALA A 34 -5.51 -10.63 -9.66
CA ALA A 34 -4.87 -11.87 -10.09
C ALA A 34 -3.51 -11.64 -10.79
N ALA A 35 -3.34 -10.48 -11.42
CA ALA A 35 -2.11 -10.07 -12.10
C ALA A 35 -1.00 -9.64 -11.12
N VAL A 36 -1.32 -9.39 -9.85
CA VAL A 36 -0.33 -9.04 -8.82
C VAL A 36 0.54 -10.26 -8.52
N GLN A 37 1.71 -10.32 -9.14
CA GLN A 37 2.68 -11.39 -9.04
C GLN A 37 4.06 -10.80 -8.71
N ILE A 38 4.91 -11.56 -8.02
CA ILE A 38 6.20 -11.06 -7.53
C ILE A 38 7.09 -10.54 -8.67
N ALA A 39 7.20 -11.26 -9.78
CA ALA A 39 8.08 -10.86 -10.89
C ALA A 39 7.61 -9.59 -11.61
N PRO A 40 6.34 -9.46 -12.06
CA PRO A 40 5.81 -8.20 -12.60
C PRO A 40 5.92 -7.02 -11.63
N VAL A 41 5.70 -7.24 -10.33
CA VAL A 41 5.86 -6.18 -9.32
C VAL A 41 7.32 -5.77 -9.19
N ALA A 42 8.26 -6.71 -9.21
CA ALA A 42 9.69 -6.44 -9.17
C ALA A 42 10.14 -5.61 -10.38
N GLU A 43 9.74 -6.05 -11.58
CA GLU A 43 10.01 -5.36 -12.84
C GLU A 43 9.49 -3.93 -12.80
N ARG A 44 8.23 -3.75 -12.42
CA ARG A 44 7.60 -2.44 -12.38
C ARG A 44 8.15 -1.52 -11.29
N ALA A 45 8.61 -2.07 -10.17
CA ALA A 45 9.32 -1.33 -9.14
C ALA A 45 10.78 -1.00 -9.53
N GLY A 46 11.30 -1.56 -10.63
CA GLY A 46 12.70 -1.43 -11.04
C GLY A 46 13.67 -2.12 -10.10
N ILE A 47 13.31 -3.29 -9.57
CA ILE A 47 14.09 -4.00 -8.53
C ILE A 47 14.23 -5.48 -8.87
N ALA A 48 15.26 -6.14 -8.32
CA ALA A 48 15.40 -7.59 -8.47
C ALA A 48 14.30 -8.32 -7.68
N THR A 49 13.78 -9.42 -8.23
CA THR A 49 12.78 -10.30 -7.59
C THR A 49 13.20 -10.74 -6.19
N GLY A 50 14.47 -11.10 -5.99
CA GLY A 50 15.00 -11.44 -4.66
C GLY A 50 14.92 -10.30 -3.64
N THR A 51 14.92 -9.04 -4.11
CA THR A 51 14.68 -7.88 -3.25
C THR A 51 13.23 -7.83 -2.78
N VAL A 52 12.26 -8.15 -3.64
CA VAL A 52 10.84 -8.22 -3.25
C VAL A 52 10.65 -9.24 -2.13
N TYR A 53 11.21 -10.45 -2.29
CA TYR A 53 11.12 -11.51 -1.28
C TYR A 53 11.68 -11.13 0.10
N ARG A 54 12.59 -10.14 0.17
CA ARG A 54 13.10 -9.63 1.44
C ARG A 54 12.08 -8.76 2.19
N TYR A 55 11.12 -8.15 1.50
CA TYR A 55 10.03 -7.36 2.10
C TYR A 55 8.73 -8.17 2.20
N PHE A 56 8.46 -9.01 1.20
CA PHE A 56 7.27 -9.85 1.11
C PHE A 56 7.70 -11.29 0.80
N PRO A 57 7.91 -12.12 1.84
CA PRO A 57 8.36 -13.51 1.71
C PRO A 57 7.49 -14.37 0.78
N SER A 58 6.22 -14.01 0.59
CA SER A 58 5.29 -14.71 -0.30
C SER A 58 4.42 -13.74 -1.11
N LYS A 59 3.85 -14.23 -2.22
CA LYS A 59 2.82 -13.51 -2.97
C LYS A 59 1.62 -13.19 -2.07
N THR A 60 1.21 -14.13 -1.22
CA THR A 60 0.08 -13.95 -0.30
C THR A 60 0.34 -12.80 0.66
N GLU A 61 1.54 -12.67 1.21
CA GLU A 61 1.91 -11.54 2.08
C GLU A 61 1.95 -10.21 1.32
N LEU A 62 2.44 -10.20 0.07
CA LEU A 62 2.37 -9.00 -0.77
C LEU A 62 0.92 -8.55 -1.01
N VAL A 63 0.04 -9.50 -1.36
CA VAL A 63 -1.37 -9.20 -1.60
C VAL A 63 -2.08 -8.77 -0.32
N ALA A 64 -1.82 -9.43 0.81
CA ALA A 64 -2.38 -9.05 2.11
C ALA A 64 -1.97 -7.63 2.50
N ALA A 65 -0.68 -7.28 2.33
CA ALA A 65 -0.19 -5.94 2.59
C ALA A 65 -0.79 -4.90 1.63
N LEU A 66 -0.96 -5.25 0.35
CA LEU A 66 -1.64 -4.38 -0.61
C LEU A 66 -3.09 -4.12 -0.20
N VAL A 67 -3.85 -5.16 0.16
CA VAL A 67 -5.25 -5.03 0.59
C VAL A 67 -5.34 -4.18 1.87
N ALA A 68 -4.46 -4.39 2.84
CA ALA A 68 -4.40 -3.57 4.04
C ALA A 68 -4.12 -2.10 3.71
N ALA A 69 -3.14 -1.82 2.85
CA ALA A 69 -2.81 -0.45 2.44
C ALA A 69 -3.95 0.23 1.67
N LEU A 70 -4.70 -0.52 0.86
CA LEU A 70 -5.89 -0.02 0.20
C LEU A 70 -7.00 0.31 1.21
N ALA A 71 -7.29 -0.60 2.14
CA ALA A 71 -8.29 -0.38 3.18
C ALA A 71 -7.96 0.83 4.07
N GLU A 72 -6.69 0.98 4.47
CA GLU A 72 -6.23 2.14 5.25
C GLU A 72 -6.44 3.46 4.48
N ARG A 73 -6.16 3.46 3.17
CA ARG A 73 -6.38 4.64 2.31
C ARG A 73 -7.87 4.98 2.21
N GLU A 74 -8.72 3.99 2.00
CA GLU A 74 -10.18 4.20 1.94
C GLU A 74 -10.72 4.71 3.28
N MET A 75 -10.30 4.12 4.40
CA MET A 75 -10.67 4.59 5.74
C MET A 75 -10.21 6.04 6.00
N ALA A 76 -9.01 6.41 5.55
CA ALA A 76 -8.51 7.78 5.67
C ALA A 76 -9.36 8.76 4.84
N ALA A 77 -9.69 8.40 3.60
CA ALA A 77 -10.57 9.21 2.75
C ALA A 77 -11.96 9.40 3.36
N LEU A 78 -12.54 8.32 3.90
CA LEU A 78 -13.80 8.34 4.63
C LEU A 78 -13.76 9.30 5.83
N GLY A 79 -12.69 9.22 6.63
CA GLY A 79 -12.49 10.06 7.79
C GLY A 79 -12.36 11.54 7.45
N GLU A 80 -11.64 11.89 6.39
CA GLU A 80 -11.48 13.27 5.93
C GLU A 80 -12.78 13.84 5.34
N ALA A 81 -13.51 13.04 4.56
CA ALA A 81 -14.82 13.42 4.03
C ALA A 81 -15.83 13.69 5.17
N ALA A 82 -15.85 12.84 6.20
CA ALA A 82 -16.71 13.01 7.37
C ALA A 82 -16.35 14.24 8.20
N LYS A 83 -15.06 14.51 8.42
CA LYS A 83 -14.59 15.71 9.16
C LYS A 83 -14.92 17.03 8.45
N SER A 84 -14.95 17.00 7.12
CA SER A 84 -15.21 18.19 6.29
C SER A 84 -16.70 18.52 6.18
N ALA A 85 -17.58 17.67 6.71
CA ALA A 85 -19.02 17.82 6.58
C ALA A 85 -19.62 18.77 7.64
N PRO A 86 -20.60 19.62 7.29
CA PRO A 86 -21.20 20.59 8.23
C PRO A 86 -21.96 20.00 9.42
N GLY A 87 -22.33 18.71 9.36
CA GLY A 87 -23.08 18.04 10.41
C GLY A 87 -23.16 16.51 10.23
N PRO A 88 -23.73 15.79 11.23
CA PRO A 88 -23.66 14.32 11.29
C PRO A 88 -24.29 13.61 10.08
N LEU A 89 -25.43 14.08 9.57
CA LEU A 89 -26.09 13.49 8.40
C LEU A 89 -25.30 13.75 7.11
N SER A 90 -24.70 14.93 6.95
CA SER A 90 -23.82 15.22 5.81
C SER A 90 -22.50 14.46 5.90
N ALA A 91 -22.00 14.17 7.10
CA ALA A 91 -20.81 13.35 7.31
C ALA A 91 -21.08 11.90 6.88
N LEU A 92 -22.23 11.36 7.26
CA LEU A 92 -22.68 10.04 6.82
C LEU A 92 -22.87 9.97 5.30
N ALA A 93 -23.50 10.99 4.70
CA ALA A 93 -23.68 11.06 3.26
C ALA A 93 -22.33 11.15 2.50
N ALA A 94 -21.40 11.97 2.97
CA ALA A 94 -20.06 12.10 2.40
C ALA A 94 -19.25 10.80 2.53
N ALA A 95 -19.39 10.11 3.67
CA ALA A 95 -18.78 8.82 3.90
C ALA A 95 -19.31 7.75 2.92
N ILE A 96 -20.64 7.67 2.73
CA ILE A 96 -21.25 6.71 1.80
C ILE A 96 -20.83 7.01 0.35
N ALA A 97 -20.70 8.27 -0.03
CA ALA A 97 -20.31 8.68 -1.39
C ALA A 97 -18.82 8.43 -1.74
N THR A 98 -18.02 7.92 -0.80
CA THR A 98 -16.59 7.61 -1.03
C THR A 98 -16.39 6.21 -1.62
N PHE A 99 -17.40 5.32 -1.50
CA PHE A 99 -17.43 3.97 -2.08
C PHE A 99 -18.15 3.96 -3.43
#